data_AF-A0A8T4S8W7-F1
#
_entry.id   AF-A0A8T4S8W7-F1
#
_cell.length_a   1.000
_cell.length_b   1.000
_cell.length_c   1.000
_cell.angle_alpha   90.00
_cell.angle_beta   90.00
_cell.angle_gamma   90.00
#
_symmetry.space_group_name_H-M   'P 1'
#
loop_
_entity.id
_entity.type
_entity.pdbx_description
1 polymer ?
#
loop_
_entity_poly.entity_id
_entity_poly.type
_entity_poly.pdbx_seq_one_letter_code
_entity_poly.pdbx_strand_id
1 'polypeptide(L)'
;MALKLVISDPKSGFSIQREAAEDAAKGFMGLKIGDTVKGELFDLHGYEFMLTGGSDFCGFPMRKDVPGIGRKKILAYEGVGIKKLKKGILQRKTVCGNTVHAKISQVNLKVTKHGSEDIFAEAGKKKEDGAKNEGKAEEKKAGS
;
A
#
# COMPACT_ATOMS: atom_id res chain seq x y z
N MET A 1 -5.03 -13.49 9.79
CA MET A 1 -4.35 -12.17 9.87
C MET A 1 -5.10 -11.25 8.94
N ALA A 2 -5.62 -10.12 9.44
CA ALA A 2 -6.48 -9.25 8.65
C ALA A 2 -5.65 -8.48 7.60
N LEU A 3 -6.16 -8.42 6.37
CA LEU A 3 -5.55 -7.65 5.28
C LEU A 3 -5.99 -6.19 5.41
N LYS A 4 -5.04 -5.27 5.55
CA LYS A 4 -5.34 -3.83 5.60
C LYS A 4 -5.41 -3.26 4.19
N LEU A 5 -6.50 -2.56 3.89
CA LEU A 5 -6.70 -1.86 2.62
C LEU A 5 -6.50 -0.37 2.83
N VAL A 6 -5.53 0.20 2.13
CA VAL A 6 -5.32 1.64 2.10
C VAL A 6 -5.79 2.15 0.75
N ILE A 7 -6.89 2.88 0.77
CA ILE A 7 -7.51 3.48 -0.41
C ILE A 7 -7.11 4.94 -0.45
N SER A 8 -6.42 5.34 -1.52
CA SER A 8 -5.98 6.72 -1.74
C SER A 8 -6.68 7.31 -2.95
N ASP A 9 -7.24 8.51 -2.77
CA ASP A 9 -7.78 9.30 -3.89
C ASP A 9 -6.78 10.40 -4.28
N PRO A 10 -6.25 10.37 -5.52
CA PRO A 10 -5.31 11.37 -6.00
C PRO A 10 -5.93 12.76 -6.20
N LYS A 11 -7.26 12.89 -6.33
CA LYS A 11 -7.91 14.19 -6.57
C LYS A 11 -8.19 14.93 -5.27
N SER A 12 -8.72 14.23 -4.28
CA SER A 12 -9.02 14.81 -2.97
C SER A 12 -7.79 14.83 -2.05
N GLY A 13 -6.77 14.02 -2.34
CA GLY A 13 -5.55 13.90 -1.53
C GLY A 13 -5.77 13.20 -0.19
N PHE A 14 -6.94 12.58 0.01
CA PHE A 14 -7.26 11.84 1.21
C PHE A 14 -7.00 10.34 1.03
N SER A 15 -6.65 9.69 2.14
CA SER A 15 -6.48 8.25 2.22
C SER A 15 -7.26 7.68 3.39
N ILE A 16 -7.95 6.58 3.16
CA ILE A 16 -8.70 5.85 4.18
C ILE A 16 -8.11 4.45 4.31
N GLN A 17 -7.94 4.03 5.55
CA GLN A 17 -7.60 2.65 5.88
C GLN A 17 -8.87 1.91 6.31
N ARG A 18 -9.13 0.75 5.69
CA ARG A 18 -10.16 -0.20 6.09
C ARG A 18 -9.56 -1.58 6.31
N GLU A 19 -10.14 -2.35 7.20
CA GLU A 19 -9.81 -3.76 7.36
C GLU A 19 -10.66 -4.57 6.39
N ALA A 20 -10.03 -5.44 5.60
CA ALA A 20 -10.75 -6.31 4.67
C ALA A 20 -11.40 -7.46 5.45
N ALA A 21 -12.67 -7.73 5.16
CA ALA A 21 -13.30 -9.00 5.51
C ALA A 21 -12.60 -10.16 4.79
N GLU A 22 -12.69 -11.37 5.35
CA GLU A 22 -11.98 -12.54 4.82
C GLU A 22 -12.38 -12.87 3.37
N ASP A 23 -13.65 -12.68 3.01
CA ASP A 23 -14.14 -12.95 1.66
C ASP A 23 -13.60 -11.94 0.64
N ALA A 24 -13.51 -10.69 1.07
CA ALA A 24 -12.93 -9.60 0.32
C ALA A 24 -11.42 -9.82 0.10
N ALA A 25 -10.72 -10.35 1.12
CA ALA A 25 -9.30 -10.72 1.01
C ALA A 25 -9.05 -11.84 0.00
N LYS A 26 -9.95 -12.83 -0.14
CA LYS A 26 -9.86 -13.89 -1.15
C LYS A 26 -9.91 -13.32 -2.57
N GLY A 27 -10.74 -12.30 -2.81
CA GLY A 27 -10.86 -11.63 -4.11
C GLY A 27 -9.58 -10.93 -4.59
N PHE A 28 -8.71 -10.50 -3.67
CA PHE A 28 -7.41 -9.93 -4.03
C PHE A 28 -6.32 -10.96 -4.29
N MET A 29 -6.50 -12.21 -3.88
CA MET A 29 -5.45 -13.23 -4.03
C MET A 29 -5.20 -13.52 -5.50
N GLY A 30 -3.93 -13.53 -5.91
CA GLY A 30 -3.52 -13.79 -7.30
C GLY A 30 -3.52 -12.58 -8.22
N LEU A 31 -4.03 -11.42 -7.77
CA LEU A 31 -3.91 -10.17 -8.52
C LEU A 31 -2.47 -9.65 -8.51
N LYS A 32 -2.10 -8.96 -9.59
CA LYS A 32 -0.79 -8.34 -9.76
C LYS A 32 -0.86 -6.85 -9.56
N ILE A 33 0.25 -6.27 -9.10
CA ILE A 33 0.36 -4.82 -9.00
C ILE A 33 0.24 -4.20 -10.40
N GLY A 34 -0.69 -3.27 -10.56
CA GLY A 34 -1.08 -2.66 -11.82
C GLY A 34 -2.49 -3.06 -12.26
N ASP A 35 -3.03 -4.16 -11.71
CA ASP A 35 -4.37 -4.62 -12.06
C ASP A 35 -5.45 -3.69 -11.49
N THR A 36 -6.56 -3.63 -12.21
CA THR A 36 -7.74 -2.85 -11.81
C THR A 36 -8.73 -3.76 -11.11
N VAL A 37 -9.29 -3.28 -10.00
CA VAL A 37 -10.21 -3.99 -9.11
C VAL A 37 -11.47 -3.16 -8.97
N LYS A 38 -12.63 -3.80 -9.14
CA LYS A 38 -13.92 -3.16 -8.91
C LYS A 38 -14.20 -3.06 -7.42
N GLY A 39 -14.75 -1.93 -7.00
CA GLY A 39 -15.10 -1.66 -5.60
C GLY A 39 -16.23 -2.52 -5.05
N GLU A 40 -16.99 -3.19 -5.92
CA GLU A 40 -18.03 -4.18 -5.56
C GLU A 40 -17.51 -5.30 -4.64
N LEU A 41 -16.21 -5.62 -4.73
CA LEU A 41 -15.58 -6.63 -3.86
C LEU A 41 -15.47 -6.20 -2.38
N PHE A 42 -15.64 -4.92 -2.07
CA PHE A 42 -15.48 -4.34 -0.72
C PHE A 42 -16.65 -3.42 -0.36
N ASP A 43 -17.83 -3.67 -0.94
CA ASP A 43 -19.07 -2.90 -0.73
C ASP A 43 -18.96 -1.41 -1.15
N LEU A 44 -18.06 -1.09 -2.09
CA LEU A 44 -17.86 0.24 -2.64
C LEU A 44 -18.39 0.29 -4.08
N HIS A 45 -19.70 0.43 -4.21
CA HIS A 45 -20.37 0.37 -5.51
C HIS A 45 -19.97 1.53 -6.43
N GLY A 46 -19.72 1.22 -7.70
CA GLY A 46 -19.37 2.20 -8.74
C GLY A 46 -17.92 2.70 -8.73
N TYR A 47 -17.10 2.28 -7.77
CA TYR A 47 -15.67 2.63 -7.74
C TYR A 47 -14.81 1.64 -8.53
N GLU A 48 -13.79 2.17 -9.21
CA GLU A 48 -12.68 1.38 -9.73
C GLU A 48 -11.39 1.79 -9.02
N PHE A 49 -10.62 0.78 -8.61
CA PHE A 49 -9.35 0.94 -7.92
C PHE A 49 -8.24 0.28 -8.72
N MET A 50 -7.04 0.86 -8.69
CA MET A 50 -5.84 0.24 -9.21
C MET A 50 -4.97 -0.24 -8.06
N LEU A 51 -4.50 -1.48 -8.13
CA LEU A 51 -3.52 -2.02 -7.21
C LEU A 51 -2.16 -1.37 -7.47
N THR A 52 -1.70 -0.52 -6.55
CA THR A 52 -0.42 0.20 -6.72
C THR A 52 0.76 -0.46 -6.03
N GLY A 53 0.49 -1.26 -5.00
CA GLY A 53 1.51 -2.00 -4.26
C GLY A 53 0.97 -2.50 -2.92
N GLY A 54 1.89 -2.78 -2.01
CA GLY A 54 1.58 -3.27 -0.68
C GLY A 54 2.82 -3.59 0.12
N SER A 55 2.61 -4.13 1.31
CA SER A 55 3.65 -4.52 2.24
C SER A 55 3.39 -5.94 2.76
N ASP A 56 4.45 -6.72 2.80
CA ASP A 56 4.45 -8.06 3.38
C ASP A 56 4.40 -8.01 4.91
N PHE A 57 4.08 -9.12 5.59
CA PHE A 57 3.98 -9.15 7.06
C PHE A 57 5.28 -8.76 7.79
N CYS A 58 6.44 -8.96 7.17
CA CYS A 58 7.73 -8.49 7.71
C CYS A 58 8.08 -7.05 7.32
N GLY A 59 7.17 -6.29 6.70
CA GLY A 59 7.41 -4.92 6.26
C GLY A 59 8.21 -4.81 4.95
N PHE A 60 8.44 -5.91 4.22
CA PHE A 60 9.07 -5.81 2.91
C PHE A 60 8.08 -5.24 1.89
N PRO A 61 8.46 -4.20 1.12
CA PRO A 61 7.58 -3.62 0.13
C PRO A 61 7.44 -4.56 -1.08
N MET A 62 6.26 -4.54 -1.69
CA MET A 62 6.04 -5.22 -2.96
C MET A 62 6.55 -4.37 -4.14
N ARG A 63 7.13 -5.03 -5.15
CA ARG A 63 7.72 -4.35 -6.32
C ARG A 63 7.16 -4.91 -7.63
N LYS A 64 6.69 -4.02 -8.52
CA LYS A 64 6.06 -4.39 -9.80
C LYS A 64 6.96 -5.22 -10.72
N ASP A 65 8.25 -4.88 -10.73
CA ASP A 65 9.28 -5.50 -11.59
C ASP A 65 9.58 -6.95 -11.24
N VAL A 66 9.21 -7.40 -10.03
CA VAL A 66 9.56 -8.74 -9.53
C VAL A 66 8.36 -9.67 -9.71
N PRO A 67 8.36 -10.57 -10.70
CA PRO A 67 7.23 -11.44 -10.93
C PRO A 67 7.14 -12.56 -9.90
N GLY A 68 5.91 -12.92 -9.57
CA GLY A 68 5.56 -14.10 -8.81
C GLY A 68 5.21 -13.83 -7.35
N ILE A 69 4.98 -14.93 -6.63
CA ILE A 69 4.56 -14.96 -5.24
C ILE A 69 5.80 -15.11 -4.35
N GLY A 70 5.92 -14.30 -3.30
CA GLY A 70 6.95 -14.42 -2.28
C GLY A 70 8.12 -13.42 -2.40
N ARG A 71 9.16 -13.65 -1.58
CA ARG A 71 10.30 -12.74 -1.44
C ARG A 71 11.44 -13.14 -2.37
N LYS A 72 12.07 -12.15 -3.00
CA LYS A 72 13.28 -12.33 -3.82
C LYS A 72 14.34 -11.32 -3.42
N LYS A 73 15.60 -11.75 -3.46
CA LYS A 73 16.76 -10.87 -3.29
C LYS A 73 17.14 -10.30 -4.65
N ILE A 74 16.97 -9.00 -4.82
CA ILE A 74 17.35 -8.29 -6.04
C ILE A 74 18.58 -7.44 -5.78
N LEU A 75 19.42 -7.32 -6.80
CA LEU A 75 20.48 -6.32 -6.83
C LEU A 75 19.93 -5.11 -7.56
N ALA A 76 19.76 -3.99 -6.87
CA ALA A 76 19.14 -2.80 -7.44
C ALA A 76 19.87 -1.53 -7.03
N TYR A 77 19.95 -0.61 -7.98
CA TYR A 77 20.56 0.70 -7.83
C TYR A 77 19.63 1.70 -7.14
N GLU A 78 18.36 1.67 -7.55
CA GLU A 78 17.31 2.55 -7.05
C GLU A 78 15.93 1.87 -7.13
N GLY A 79 14.94 2.48 -6.48
CA GLY A 79 13.53 2.14 -6.62
C GLY A 79 12.85 1.84 -5.30
N VAL A 80 11.76 1.07 -5.37
CA VAL A 80 10.90 0.79 -4.23
C VAL A 80 11.69 0.12 -3.10
N GLY A 81 11.72 0.78 -1.93
CA GLY A 81 12.47 0.32 -0.75
C GLY A 81 13.98 0.53 -0.79
N ILE A 82 14.52 1.16 -1.84
CA ILE A 82 15.97 1.39 -2.02
C ILE A 82 16.23 2.88 -2.23
N LYS A 83 16.84 3.51 -1.22
CA LYS A 83 17.31 4.89 -1.32
C LYS A 83 18.64 4.93 -2.07
N LYS A 84 18.79 5.88 -3.00
CA LYS A 84 20.06 6.12 -3.68
C LYS A 84 21.12 6.57 -2.68
N LEU A 85 22.25 5.86 -2.63
CA LEU A 85 23.40 6.27 -1.83
C LEU A 85 24.35 7.15 -2.64
N LYS A 86 25.01 6.56 -3.64
CA LYS A 86 25.96 7.24 -4.53
C LYS A 86 25.89 6.62 -5.93
N LYS A 87 26.37 7.37 -6.92
CA LYS A 87 26.48 6.88 -8.30
C LYS A 87 27.34 5.61 -8.35
N GLY A 88 26.82 4.57 -9.00
CA GLY A 88 27.49 3.27 -9.18
C GLY A 88 27.33 2.25 -8.05
N ILE A 89 26.68 2.57 -6.92
CA ILE A 89 26.50 1.60 -5.82
C ILE A 89 25.20 0.80 -6.00
N LEU A 90 25.34 -0.51 -6.18
CA LEU A 90 24.21 -1.45 -6.21
C LEU A 90 24.02 -2.06 -4.82
N GLN A 91 22.77 -2.08 -4.34
CA GLN A 91 22.42 -2.71 -3.07
C GLN A 91 21.66 -4.01 -3.31
N ARG A 92 22.04 -5.06 -2.58
CA ARG A 92 21.26 -6.29 -2.54
C ARG A 92 20.18 -6.16 -1.47
N LYS A 93 18.90 -6.12 -1.88
CA LYS A 93 17.76 -6.05 -0.96
C LYS A 93 16.76 -7.15 -1.23
N THR A 94 16.11 -7.60 -0.16
CA THR A 94 14.95 -8.48 -0.23
C THR A 94 13.71 -7.64 -0.48
N VAL A 95 12.94 -8.00 -1.50
CA VAL A 95 11.66 -7.38 -1.84
C VAL A 95 10.61 -8.46 -2.03
N CYS A 96 9.34 -8.09 -1.86
CA CYS A 96 8.23 -8.96 -2.19
C CYS A 96 7.88 -8.84 -3.68
N GLY A 97 7.45 -9.95 -4.28
CA GLY A 97 6.98 -9.99 -5.65
C GLY A 97 5.71 -9.17 -5.88
N ASN A 98 5.31 -9.09 -7.14
CA ASN A 98 4.18 -8.29 -7.59
C ASN A 98 2.81 -8.96 -7.41
N THR A 99 2.76 -10.23 -7.00
CA THR A 99 1.51 -10.99 -6.89
C THR A 99 1.02 -11.02 -5.44
N VAL A 100 -0.26 -10.70 -5.24
CA VAL A 100 -0.90 -10.70 -3.92
C VAL A 100 -1.12 -12.13 -3.42
N HIS A 101 -0.73 -12.40 -2.18
CA HIS A 101 -0.85 -13.70 -1.53
C HIS A 101 -1.12 -13.56 -0.02
N ALA A 102 -1.46 -14.66 0.64
CA ALA A 102 -1.96 -14.69 2.02
C ALA A 102 -1.02 -14.10 3.11
N LYS A 103 0.27 -13.91 2.82
CA LYS A 103 1.23 -13.35 3.81
C LYS A 103 1.33 -11.82 3.76
N ILE A 104 0.56 -11.17 2.89
CA ILE A 104 0.53 -9.72 2.78
C ILE A 104 -0.25 -9.12 3.94
N SER A 105 0.31 -8.06 4.52
CA SER A 105 -0.30 -7.34 5.65
C SER A 105 -1.13 -6.16 5.18
N GLN A 106 -0.65 -5.44 4.16
CA GLN A 106 -1.30 -4.24 3.64
C GLN A 106 -1.26 -4.19 2.12
N VAL A 107 -2.35 -3.72 1.53
CA VAL A 107 -2.50 -3.44 0.11
C VAL A 107 -2.86 -1.97 -0.11
N ASN A 108 -2.20 -1.35 -1.10
CA ASN A 108 -2.40 0.05 -1.47
C ASN A 108 -3.19 0.14 -2.79
N LEU A 109 -4.31 0.84 -2.73
CA LEU A 109 -5.26 1.03 -3.82
C LEU A 109 -5.32 2.51 -4.18
N LYS A 110 -5.35 2.80 -5.48
CA LYS A 110 -5.55 4.15 -6.00
C LYS A 110 -6.90 4.22 -6.70
N VAL A 111 -7.71 5.23 -6.39
CA VAL A 111 -8.97 5.48 -7.10
C VAL A 111 -8.67 5.88 -8.54
N THR A 112 -9.24 5.16 -9.51
CA THR A 112 -9.16 5.49 -10.95
C THR A 112 -10.48 6.08 -11.45
N LYS A 113 -11.61 5.51 -11.05
CA LYS A 113 -12.95 6.05 -11.30
C LYS A 113 -13.71 6.22 -10.00
N HIS A 114 -14.35 7.37 -9.87
CA HIS A 114 -15.20 7.69 -8.72
C HIS A 114 -16.59 7.10 -8.97
N GLY A 115 -17.11 6.38 -7.98
CA GLY A 115 -18.49 5.94 -7.95
C GLY A 115 -19.41 6.99 -7.34
N SER A 116 -20.63 6.55 -7.03
CA SER A 116 -21.75 7.38 -6.60
C SER A 116 -21.76 7.74 -5.10
N GLU A 117 -20.92 7.12 -4.27
CA GLU A 117 -20.88 7.36 -2.81
C GLU A 117 -19.58 8.01 -2.34
N ASP A 118 -19.64 9.17 -1.66
CA ASP A 118 -18.45 9.86 -1.15
C ASP A 118 -17.82 9.17 0.06
N ILE A 119 -16.97 8.17 -0.19
CA ILE A 119 -16.24 7.42 0.85
C ILE A 119 -15.30 8.35 1.65
N PHE A 120 -14.86 9.46 1.05
CA PHE A 120 -13.85 10.36 1.62
C PHE A 120 -14.38 11.42 2.59
N ALA A 121 -15.69 11.52 2.81
CA ALA A 121 -16.28 12.49 3.72
C ALA A 121 -15.77 12.34 5.18
N GLU A 122 -15.49 11.12 5.62
CA GLU A 122 -14.94 10.86 6.96
C GLU A 122 -13.43 11.18 7.07
N ALA A 123 -12.69 11.15 5.96
CA ALA A 123 -11.26 11.48 5.97
C ALA A 123 -10.99 12.98 6.16
N GLY A 124 -11.96 13.82 5.80
CA GLY A 124 -11.94 15.26 6.12
C GLY A 124 -11.95 15.55 7.63
N LYS A 125 -12.62 14.71 8.44
CA LYS A 125 -12.64 14.85 9.91
C LYS A 125 -11.40 14.29 10.59
N LYS A 126 -10.73 13.27 10.04
CA LYS A 126 -9.51 12.68 10.62
C LYS A 126 -8.24 13.55 10.48
N LYS A 127 -8.31 14.71 9.82
CA LYS A 127 -7.18 15.65 9.73
C LYS A 127 -6.82 16.33 11.07
N GLU A 128 -7.68 16.32 12.10
CA GLU A 128 -7.31 16.89 13.41
C GLU A 128 -6.47 15.95 14.30
N ASP A 129 -6.59 14.62 14.15
CA ASP A 129 -5.91 13.67 15.03
C ASP A 129 -4.57 13.13 14.48
N GLY A 130 -4.38 13.10 13.15
CA GLY A 130 -3.18 12.54 12.52
C GLY A 130 -1.93 13.43 12.59
N ALA A 131 -2.10 14.75 12.69
CA ALA A 131 -0.99 15.71 12.68
C ALA A 131 -0.20 15.75 14.00
N LYS A 132 -0.69 15.13 15.09
CA LYS A 132 -0.01 15.14 16.41
C LYS A 132 0.99 14.01 16.65
N ASN A 133 1.07 12.99 15.79
CA ASN A 133 1.95 11.82 16.05
C ASN A 133 3.29 11.83 15.29
N GLU A 134 3.46 12.66 14.26
CA GLU A 134 4.76 12.78 13.57
C GLU A 134 5.71 13.79 14.25
N GLY A 135 5.18 14.71 15.07
CA GLY A 135 5.99 15.72 15.79
C GLY A 135 6.66 15.26 17.09
N LYS A 136 6.46 14.02 17.57
CA LYS A 136 7.01 13.56 18.87
C LYS A 136 8.10 12.48 18.78
N ALA A 137 8.44 11.99 17.58
CA ALA A 137 9.47 10.97 17.41
C ALA A 137 10.87 11.53 17.08
N GLU A 138 10.99 12.80 16.66
CA GLU A 138 12.30 13.40 16.32
C GLU A 138 13.04 14.06 17.50
N GLU A 139 12.42 14.30 18.66
CA GLU A 139 13.08 15.00 19.78
C GLU A 139 13.62 14.09 20.91
N LYS A 140 13.68 12.75 20.73
CA LYS A 140 14.26 11.82 21.74
C LYS A 140 15.50 11.04 21.29
N LYS A 141 16.16 11.45 20.20
CA LYS A 141 17.47 10.89 19.78
C LYS A 141 18.60 11.93 19.65
N ALA A 142 18.45 13.08 20.28
CA ALA A 142 19.53 14.05 20.49
C ALA A 142 19.60 14.41 21.99
N GLY A 143 20.75 14.16 22.61
CA GLY A 143 21.02 14.25 24.07
C GLY A 143 21.07 12.84 24.67
N SER A 144 22.21 12.18 24.89
CA SER A 144 23.51 12.64 25.40
C SER A 144 23.42 13.44 26.69
#